data_AF-J0CHD4-F1
#
_entry.id   AF-J0CHD4-F1
#
_cell.length_a   1.000
_cell.length_b   1.000
_cell.length_c   1.000
_cell.angle_alpha   90.00
_cell.angle_beta   90.00
_cell.angle_gamma   90.00
#
_symmetry.space_group_name_H-M   'P 1'
#
loop_
_entity.id
_entity.type
_entity.pdbx_description
1 polymer ?
#
loop_
_entity_poly.entity_id
_entity_poly.type
_entity_poly.pdbx_seq_one_letter_code
_entity_poly.pdbx_strand_id
1 'polypeptide(L)'
;MYLHDIGTLEVVMRTTIDIDDDLIDAAMIVTGSATKEAAVEQALRILIERHRRKNAIADLAGADWEGDLDEIRCDQPDDKR
;
A
#
# COMPACT_ATOMS: atom_id res chain seq x y z
N MET A 1 30.46 9.64 -24.41
CA MET A 1 29.24 8.84 -24.18
C MET A 1 28.98 8.82 -22.68
N TYR A 2 28.60 9.98 -22.16
CA TYR A 2 28.29 10.22 -20.75
C TYR A 2 27.15 11.24 -20.71
N LEU A 3 26.36 11.18 -19.63
CA LEU A 3 25.11 11.90 -19.34
C LEU A 3 23.90 11.23 -20.05
N HIS A 4 22.85 10.81 -19.36
CA HIS A 4 22.22 11.49 -18.22
C HIS A 4 21.86 10.51 -17.09
N ASP A 5 22.58 10.67 -15.98
CA ASP A 5 22.00 10.53 -14.65
C ASP A 5 20.85 11.53 -14.56
N ILE A 6 19.61 11.06 -14.75
CA ILE A 6 18.42 11.87 -14.48
C ILE A 6 18.19 11.84 -12.98
N GLY A 7 18.99 12.65 -12.28
CA GLY A 7 18.74 13.00 -10.89
C GLY A 7 17.27 13.35 -10.73
N THR A 8 16.61 12.62 -9.84
CA THR A 8 15.25 12.87 -9.38
C THR A 8 15.10 14.36 -9.11
N LEU A 9 14.39 15.06 -9.99
CA LEU A 9 13.90 16.40 -9.71
C LEU A 9 12.95 16.25 -8.52
N GLU A 10 13.49 16.47 -7.33
CA GLU A 10 12.72 16.64 -6.11
C GLU A 10 11.82 17.86 -6.36
N VAL A 11 10.58 17.62 -6.78
CA VAL A 11 9.58 18.66 -6.92
C VAL A 11 9.20 19.09 -5.52
N VAL A 12 9.99 19.99 -4.94
CA VAL A 12 9.71 20.60 -3.64
C VAL A 12 8.59 21.62 -3.82
N MET A 13 7.35 21.15 -3.77
CA MET A 13 6.17 22.00 -3.74
C MET A 13 5.79 22.33 -2.30
N ARG A 14 6.06 23.57 -1.88
CA ARG A 14 5.55 24.08 -0.60
C ARG A 14 4.08 24.43 -0.75
N THR A 15 3.23 23.78 0.03
CA THR A 15 1.78 24.00 0.05
C THR A 15 1.33 24.25 1.49
N THR A 16 0.47 25.25 1.70
CA THR A 16 -0.18 25.51 2.99
C THR A 16 -1.61 24.99 2.92
N ILE A 17 -1.94 24.04 3.79
CA ILE A 17 -3.28 23.49 3.95
C ILE A 17 -3.61 23.40 5.43
N ASP A 18 -4.87 23.67 5.78
CA ASP A 18 -5.35 23.49 7.15
C ASP A 18 -5.71 22.01 7.36
N ILE A 19 -5.10 21.39 8.36
CA ILE A 19 -5.34 20.00 8.76
C ILE A 19 -5.66 20.02 10.26
N ASP A 20 -6.61 19.18 10.67
CA ASP A 20 -6.93 18.94 12.08
C ASP A 20 -5.67 18.48 12.85
N ASP A 21 -5.38 19.14 13.97
CA ASP A 21 -4.16 18.88 14.75
C ASP A 21 -4.20 17.49 15.42
N ASP A 22 -5.36 17.02 15.88
CA ASP A 22 -5.49 15.69 16.48
C ASP A 22 -5.25 14.60 15.42
N LEU A 23 -5.66 14.87 14.17
CA LEU A 23 -5.42 13.95 13.05
C LEU A 23 -3.94 13.83 12.71
N ILE A 24 -3.21 14.96 12.61
CA ILE A 24 -1.79 14.89 12.28
C ILE A 24 -0.97 14.30 13.42
N ASP A 25 -1.34 14.57 14.68
CA ASP A 25 -0.68 13.99 15.85
C ASP A 25 -0.89 12.47 15.89
N ALA A 26 -2.13 12.00 15.67
CA ALA A 26 -2.40 10.58 15.54
C ALA A 26 -1.60 9.94 14.40
N ALA A 27 -1.52 10.60 13.24
CA ALA A 27 -0.73 10.11 12.11
C ALA A 27 0.77 10.04 12.47
N MET A 28 1.32 11.07 13.11
CA MET A 28 2.73 11.09 13.54
C MET A 28 3.03 9.97 14.54
N ILE A 29 2.13 9.72 15.51
CA ILE A 29 2.27 8.62 16.48
C ILE A 29 2.27 7.26 15.79
N VAL A 30 1.29 7.00 14.92
CA VAL A 30 1.14 5.71 14.23
C VAL A 30 2.30 5.44 13.27
N THR A 31 2.79 6.49 12.61
CA THR A 31 3.88 6.38 11.62
C THR A 31 5.27 6.47 12.24
N GLY A 32 5.40 6.96 13.47
CA GLY A 32 6.69 7.29 14.09
C GLY A 32 7.39 8.49 13.43
N SER A 33 6.65 9.33 12.71
CA SER A 33 7.21 10.45 11.95
C SER A 33 7.64 11.60 12.86
N ALA A 34 8.82 12.16 12.61
CA ALA A 34 9.34 13.29 13.37
C ALA A 34 8.75 14.65 12.94
N THR A 35 8.18 14.74 11.72
CA THR A 35 7.61 15.98 11.18
C THR A 35 6.22 15.76 10.59
N LYS A 36 5.40 16.82 10.60
CA LYS A 36 4.07 16.82 9.94
C LYS A 36 4.18 16.47 8.45
N GLU A 37 5.20 17.01 7.77
CA GLU A 37 5.46 16.73 6.34
C GLU A 37 5.73 15.23 6.08
N ALA A 38 6.62 14.61 6.88
CA ALA A 38 6.92 13.19 6.74
C ALA A 38 5.69 12.31 7.00
N ALA A 39 4.87 12.67 7.99
CA ALA A 39 3.62 11.96 8.28
C ALA A 39 2.63 12.05 7.10
N VAL A 40 2.47 13.25 6.51
CA VAL A 40 1.60 13.47 5.35
C VAL A 40 2.11 12.71 4.13
N GLU A 41 3.41 12.77 3.84
CA GLU A 41 3.98 12.04 2.71
C GLU A 41 3.78 10.53 2.86
N GLN A 42 4.04 9.99 4.05
CA GLN A 42 3.86 8.57 4.31
C GLN A 42 2.38 8.15 4.19
N ALA A 43 1.45 8.97 4.72
CA ALA A 43 0.03 8.72 4.60
C ALA A 43 -0.43 8.68 3.12
N LEU A 44 0.06 9.59 2.28
CA LEU A 44 -0.24 9.61 0.85
C LEU A 44 0.31 8.37 0.12
N ARG A 45 1.54 7.93 0.45
CA ARG A 45 2.12 6.71 -0.11
C ARG A 45 1.29 5.47 0.24
N ILE A 46 0.90 5.34 1.51
CA ILE A 46 0.05 4.23 1.99
C ILE A 46 -1.30 4.24 1.27
N LEU A 47 -1.90 5.41 1.06
CA LEU A 47 -3.18 5.54 0.35
C LEU A 47 -3.08 5.02 -1.09
N ILE A 48 -2.03 5.41 -1.81
CA ILE A 48 -1.79 4.97 -3.20
C ILE A 48 -1.58 3.45 -3.25
N GLU A 49 -0.73 2.91 -2.38
CA GLU A 49 -0.46 1.47 -2.33
C GLU A 49 -1.70 0.66 -1.97
N ARG A 50 -2.51 1.14 -1.01
CA ARG A 50 -3.78 0.53 -0.65
C ARG A 50 -4.75 0.53 -1.83
N HIS A 51 -4.84 1.63 -2.57
CA HIS A 51 -5.69 1.71 -3.75
C HIS A 51 -5.24 0.74 -4.84
N ARG A 52 -3.93 0.67 -5.13
CA ARG A 52 -3.36 -0.29 -6.09
C ARG A 52 -3.67 -1.73 -5.70
N ARG A 53 -3.45 -2.11 -4.43
CA ARG A 53 -3.78 -3.46 -3.93
C ARG A 53 -5.26 -3.78 -4.06
N LYS A 54 -6.13 -2.83 -3.71
CA LYS A 54 -7.58 -3.02 -3.85
C LYS A 54 -7.98 -3.29 -5.30
N ASN A 55 -7.42 -2.53 -6.25
CA ASN A 55 -7.71 -2.72 -7.67
C ASN A 55 -7.19 -4.08 -8.16
N ALA A 56 -5.97 -4.47 -7.79
CA ALA A 56 -5.43 -5.79 -8.16
C ALA A 56 -6.30 -6.96 -7.63
N ILE A 57 -6.86 -6.85 -6.43
CA ILE A 57 -7.81 -7.84 -5.89
C ILE A 57 -9.13 -7.81 -6.67
N ALA A 58 -9.62 -6.64 -7.04
CA ALA A 58 -10.83 -6.51 -7.85
C ALA A 58 -10.64 -7.09 -9.25
N ASP A 59 -9.45 -6.95 -9.85
CA ASP A 59 -9.12 -7.54 -11.16
C ASP A 59 -9.05 -9.08 -11.08
N LEU A 60 -8.66 -9.63 -9.92
CA LEU A 60 -8.70 -11.06 -9.67
C LEU A 60 -10.14 -11.56 -9.42
N ALA A 61 -11.06 -10.70 -9.00
CA ALA A 61 -12.45 -11.07 -8.77
C ALA A 61 -13.15 -11.33 -10.11
N GLY A 62 -13.48 -12.59 -10.36
CA GLY A 62 -14.03 -13.06 -11.64
C GLY A 62 -12.98 -13.62 -12.61
N ALA A 63 -11.72 -13.74 -12.18
CA ALA A 63 -10.76 -14.58 -12.88
C ALA A 63 -11.19 -16.05 -12.77
N ASP A 64 -11.26 -16.74 -13.91
CA ASP A 64 -11.53 -18.18 -13.93
C ASP A 64 -10.38 -18.90 -13.24
N TRP A 65 -10.72 -19.67 -12.21
CA TRP A 65 -9.81 -20.60 -11.57
C TRP A 65 -10.12 -22.00 -12.11
N GLU A 66 -9.17 -22.60 -12.81
CA GLU A 66 -9.33 -23.88 -13.53
C GLU A 66 -9.04 -25.13 -12.67
N GLY A 67 -8.94 -25.01 -11.34
CA GLY A 67 -8.72 -26.17 -10.47
C GLY A 67 -10.02 -26.88 -10.06
N ASP A 68 -9.89 -28.07 -9.49
CA ASP A 68 -10.97 -28.74 -8.76
C ASP A 68 -10.69 -28.66 -7.25
N LEU A 69 -11.59 -28.00 -6.49
CA LEU A 69 -11.45 -27.84 -5.05
C LEU A 69 -11.57 -29.17 -4.31
N ASP A 70 -12.26 -30.15 -4.89
CA ASP A 70 -12.50 -31.45 -4.25
C ASP A 70 -11.29 -32.38 -4.44
N GLU A 71 -10.59 -32.31 -5.57
CA GLU A 71 -9.32 -33.04 -5.77
C GLU A 71 -8.23 -32.61 -4.78
N ILE A 72 -8.12 -31.30 -4.51
CA ILE A 72 -7.11 -30.75 -3.58
C ILE A 72 -7.40 -31.16 -2.13
N ARG A 73 -8.68 -31.33 -1.76
CA ARG A 73 -9.08 -31.70 -0.40
C ARG A 73 -8.99 -33.20 -0.13
N CYS A 74 -9.12 -34.03 -1.17
CA CYS A 74 -9.06 -35.49 -1.02
C CYS A 74 -7.64 -36.03 -0.72
N ASP A 75 -6.59 -35.23 -0.87
CA ASP A 75 -5.21 -35.63 -0.56
C ASP A 75 -4.80 -35.36 0.91
N GLN A 76 -5.72 -34.87 1.75
CA GLN A 76 -5.49 -34.82 3.19
C GLN A 76 -5.95 -36.15 3.82
N PRO A 77 -5.03 -37.04 4.25
CA PRO A 77 -5.43 -38.17 5.07
C PRO A 77 -6.07 -37.60 6.34
N ASP A 78 -7.32 -37.99 6.56
CA ASP A 78 -8.13 -37.73 7.75
C ASP A 78 -7.31 -38.17 8.98
N ASP A 79 -6.56 -37.24 9.58
CA ASP A 79 -5.75 -37.46 10.78
C ASP A 79 -6.70 -37.58 11.98
N LYS A 80 -7.39 -38.73 12.03
CA LYS A 80 -8.10 -39.22 13.19
C LYS A 80 -7.09 -39.97 14.05
N ARG A 81 -6.45 -39.26 14.98
CA ARG A 81 -5.81 -39.90 16.14
C ARG A 81 -6.01 -39.13 17.43
#